data_AF-A0A1Z5KY60-F1
#
_entry.id   AF-A0A1Z5KY60-F1
#
_cell.length_a   1.000
_cell.length_b   1.000
_cell.length_c   1.000
_cell.angle_alpha   90.00
_cell.angle_beta   90.00
_cell.angle_gamma   90.00
#
_symmetry.space_group_name_H-M   'P 1'
#
loop_
_entity.id
_entity.type
_entity.pdbx_description
1 polymer ?
#
loop_
_entity_poly.entity_id
_entity_poly.type
_entity_poly.pdbx_seq_one_letter_code
_entity_poly.pdbx_strand_id
1 'polypeptide(L)'
;MGNSIKPRIQNAGKTGVCQLSNINLREFPKELFLISGVLRTLDVSDNKITTLPTTIYKFEHMKQLTMNNNRIYVVDLSRNRIVEVPEQVGELTATELNLNQNQISLISESIADCPRLKVLRLEENCLNLDSIPTRLLGNSHVSLLALEGNLFELKDLQDREGYEAYMERYTATKKKMF
;
A
#
# COMPACT_ATOMS: atom_id res chain seq x y z
N MET A 1 9.17 -16.65 -27.87
CA MET A 1 10.51 -16.30 -27.34
C MET A 1 10.31 -15.60 -26.02
N GLY A 2 10.68 -16.24 -24.90
CA GLY A 2 10.39 -15.73 -23.56
C GLY A 2 11.19 -14.45 -23.29
N ASN A 3 10.51 -13.38 -22.88
CA ASN A 3 11.15 -12.17 -22.36
C ASN A 3 11.96 -12.55 -21.12
N SER A 4 13.22 -12.93 -21.30
CA SER A 4 14.09 -13.31 -20.20
C SER A 4 14.47 -12.05 -19.43
N ILE A 5 13.93 -11.92 -18.22
CA ILE A 5 14.28 -10.86 -17.27
C ILE A 5 15.66 -11.07 -16.65
N LYS A 6 16.20 -12.29 -16.71
CA LYS A 6 17.49 -12.68 -16.13
C LYS A 6 18.67 -11.76 -16.50
N PRO A 7 18.93 -11.44 -17.79
CA PRO A 7 20.02 -10.54 -18.15
C PRO A 7 19.84 -9.12 -17.58
N ARG A 8 18.60 -8.63 -17.50
CA ARG A 8 18.31 -7.31 -16.93
C ARG A 8 18.59 -7.27 -15.42
N ILE A 9 18.22 -8.34 -14.71
CA ILE A 9 18.49 -8.52 -13.28
C ILE A 9 19.99 -8.67 -13.02
N GLN A 10 20.71 -9.46 -13.82
CA GLN A 10 22.16 -9.60 -13.70
C GLN A 10 22.89 -8.27 -13.90
N ASN A 11 22.47 -7.48 -14.90
CA ASN A 11 23.03 -6.14 -15.11
C ASN A 11 22.69 -5.20 -13.95
N ALA A 12 21.44 -5.24 -13.46
CA ALA A 12 21.00 -4.47 -12.30
C ALA A 12 21.77 -4.81 -11.03
N GLY A 13 22.24 -6.05 -10.88
CA GLY A 13 23.13 -6.45 -9.78
C GLY A 13 24.46 -5.69 -9.77
N LYS A 14 24.90 -5.15 -10.91
CA LYS A 14 26.11 -4.32 -11.03
C LYS A 14 25.81 -2.83 -10.94
N THR A 15 24.73 -2.38 -11.58
CA THR A 15 24.42 -0.96 -11.74
C THR A 15 23.53 -0.40 -10.63
N GLY A 16 22.81 -1.26 -9.92
CA GLY A 16 21.75 -0.88 -8.99
C GLY A 16 20.48 -0.34 -9.66
N VAL A 17 20.36 -0.41 -10.99
CA VAL A 17 19.21 0.10 -11.75
C VAL A 17 18.61 -1.03 -12.57
N CYS A 18 17.33 -1.33 -12.36
CA CYS A 18 16.62 -2.37 -13.09
C CYS A 18 15.40 -1.82 -13.83
N GLN A 19 15.36 -2.04 -15.15
CA GLN A 19 14.32 -1.56 -16.06
C GLN A 19 13.52 -2.75 -16.60
N LEU A 20 12.33 -2.94 -16.06
CA LEU A 20 11.41 -4.03 -16.38
C LEU A 20 10.05 -3.50 -16.86
N SER A 21 10.01 -2.28 -17.39
CA SER A 21 8.79 -1.70 -17.93
C SER A 21 8.31 -2.40 -19.22
N ASN A 22 6.98 -2.50 -19.38
CA ASN A 22 6.31 -3.03 -20.58
C ASN A 22 6.78 -4.43 -21.04
N ILE A 23 6.89 -5.39 -20.12
CA ILE A 23 7.29 -6.77 -20.46
C ILE A 23 6.24 -7.83 -20.11
N ASN A 24 5.01 -7.41 -19.81
CA ASN A 24 3.88 -8.27 -19.46
C ASN A 24 4.07 -9.10 -18.17
N LEU A 25 4.81 -8.58 -17.18
CA LEU A 25 4.88 -9.21 -15.85
C LEU A 25 3.48 -9.31 -15.25
N ARG A 26 3.10 -10.51 -14.79
CA ARG A 26 1.84 -10.71 -14.03
C ARG A 26 2.05 -10.66 -12.53
N GLU A 27 3.30 -10.84 -12.10
CA GLU A 27 3.70 -10.96 -10.71
C GLU A 27 5.01 -10.19 -10.52
N PHE A 28 5.27 -9.73 -9.30
CA PHE A 28 6.55 -9.12 -8.98
C PHE A 28 7.68 -10.16 -9.06
N PRO A 29 8.75 -9.94 -9.84
CA PRO A 29 9.78 -10.94 -10.07
C PRO A 29 10.53 -11.31 -8.79
N LYS A 30 10.49 -12.58 -8.40
CA LYS A 30 11.16 -13.05 -7.17
C LYS A 30 12.69 -13.00 -7.29
N GLU A 31 13.21 -13.04 -8.50
CA GLU A 31 14.64 -12.95 -8.79
C GLU A 31 15.23 -11.58 -8.42
N LEU A 32 14.42 -10.52 -8.35
CA LEU A 32 14.88 -9.21 -7.89
C LEU A 32 15.33 -9.23 -6.42
N PHE A 33 14.79 -10.15 -5.60
CA PHE A 33 15.21 -10.28 -4.21
C PHE A 33 16.65 -10.77 -4.07
N LEU A 34 17.22 -11.43 -5.09
CA LEU A 34 18.63 -11.85 -5.10
C LEU A 34 19.59 -10.67 -5.16
N ILE A 35 19.12 -9.52 -5.65
CA ILE A 35 19.91 -8.29 -5.80
C ILE A 35 19.34 -7.15 -4.95
N SER A 36 18.51 -7.45 -3.95
CA SER A 36 17.84 -6.41 -3.15
C SER A 36 18.81 -5.51 -2.38
N GLY A 37 19.99 -6.05 -2.01
CA GLY A 37 21.06 -5.31 -1.34
C GLY A 37 21.87 -4.35 -2.21
N VAL A 38 21.61 -4.26 -3.52
CA VAL A 38 22.32 -3.30 -4.41
C VAL A 38 21.37 -2.40 -5.20
N LEU A 39 20.08 -2.75 -5.22
CA LEU A 39 19.09 -2.08 -6.06
C LEU A 39 18.71 -0.72 -5.48
N ARG A 40 18.86 0.33 -6.30
CA ARG A 40 18.53 1.72 -5.98
C ARG A 40 17.31 2.22 -6.74
N THR A 41 17.15 1.77 -7.98
CA THR A 41 16.05 2.18 -8.86
C THR A 41 15.44 0.96 -9.52
N LEU A 42 14.14 0.75 -9.32
CA LEU A 42 13.34 -0.27 -9.99
C LEU A 42 12.22 0.38 -10.77
N ASP A 43 12.13 0.05 -12.05
CA ASP A 43 10.95 0.37 -12.86
C ASP A 43 10.29 -0.93 -13.33
N VAL A 44 9.06 -1.17 -12.89
CA VAL A 44 8.19 -2.28 -13.33
C VAL A 44 6.86 -1.74 -13.87
N SER A 45 6.86 -0.50 -14.37
CA SER A 45 5.68 0.13 -15.00
C SER A 45 5.18 -0.62 -16.24
N ASP A 46 3.95 -0.32 -16.67
CA ASP A 46 3.33 -0.88 -17.89
C ASP A 46 3.29 -2.43 -17.89
N ASN A 47 3.08 -3.03 -16.73
CA ASN A 47 2.94 -4.47 -16.58
C ASN A 47 1.51 -4.83 -16.13
N LYS A 48 1.31 -6.08 -15.73
CA LYS A 48 0.04 -6.62 -15.24
C LYS A 48 0.20 -7.15 -13.82
N ILE A 49 1.14 -6.59 -13.05
CA ILE A 49 1.40 -6.98 -11.66
C ILE A 49 0.16 -6.64 -10.85
N THR A 50 -0.31 -7.62 -10.09
CA THR A 50 -1.53 -7.50 -9.28
C THR A 50 -1.27 -7.29 -7.79
N THR A 51 -0.06 -7.64 -7.33
CA THR A 51 0.31 -7.60 -5.91
C THR A 51 1.72 -7.08 -5.75
N LEU A 52 1.91 -6.21 -4.75
CA LEU A 52 3.25 -5.89 -4.25
C LEU A 52 3.64 -6.95 -3.19
N PRO A 53 4.81 -7.59 -3.30
CA PRO A 53 5.21 -8.61 -2.35
C PRO A 53 5.51 -8.01 -0.98
N THR A 54 5.07 -8.69 0.09
CA THR A 54 5.33 -8.28 1.48
C THR A 54 6.82 -8.15 1.80
N THR A 55 7.70 -8.83 1.04
CA THR A 55 9.15 -8.76 1.22
C THR A 55 9.82 -7.59 0.49
N ILE A 56 9.04 -6.61 -0.01
CA ILE A 56 9.58 -5.41 -0.67
C ILE A 56 10.49 -4.59 0.27
N TYR A 57 10.33 -4.74 1.59
CA TYR A 57 11.21 -4.09 2.58
C TYR A 57 12.68 -4.54 2.50
N LYS A 58 12.97 -5.71 1.88
CA LYS A 58 14.34 -6.21 1.72
C LYS A 58 15.20 -5.38 0.77
N PHE A 59 14.59 -4.46 0.04
CA PHE A 59 15.29 -3.53 -0.84
C PHE A 59 15.77 -2.30 -0.06
N GLU A 60 16.66 -2.50 0.91
CA GLU A 60 17.08 -1.48 1.90
C GLU A 60 17.74 -0.24 1.28
N HIS A 61 18.29 -0.37 0.07
CA HIS A 61 18.95 0.72 -0.65
C HIS A 61 18.09 1.33 -1.76
N MET A 62 16.83 0.90 -1.89
CA MET A 62 15.94 1.36 -2.95
C MET A 62 15.48 2.79 -2.66
N LYS A 63 15.85 3.69 -3.57
CA LYS A 63 15.51 5.11 -3.53
C LYS A 63 14.28 5.42 -4.38
N GLN A 64 14.03 4.59 -5.40
CA GLN A 64 12.95 4.81 -6.35
C GLN A 64 12.35 3.48 -6.82
N LEU A 65 11.03 3.38 -6.71
CA LEU A 65 10.23 2.28 -7.22
C LEU A 65 9.08 2.85 -8.08
N THR A 66 9.11 2.58 -9.38
CA THR A 66 8.05 2.99 -10.31
C THR A 66 7.22 1.77 -10.70
N MET A 67 5.90 1.81 -10.47
CA MET A 67 4.99 0.71 -10.78
C MET A 67 3.70 1.15 -11.51
N ASN A 68 3.73 2.29 -12.19
CA ASN A 68 2.57 2.85 -12.89
C ASN A 68 2.02 1.89 -13.94
N ASN A 69 0.74 2.04 -14.31
CA ASN A 69 0.06 1.20 -15.31
C ASN A 69 0.08 -0.31 -15.03
N ASN A 70 0.12 -0.70 -13.74
CA ASN A 70 -0.13 -2.07 -13.29
C ASN A 70 -1.60 -2.25 -12.82
N ARG A 71 -1.98 -3.48 -12.46
CA ARG A 71 -3.31 -3.82 -11.93
C ARG A 71 -3.24 -4.15 -10.45
N ILE A 72 -2.50 -3.34 -9.68
CA ILE A 72 -2.26 -3.63 -8.28
C ILE A 72 -3.59 -3.55 -7.54
N TYR A 73 -4.03 -4.68 -6.99
CA TYR A 73 -5.23 -4.76 -6.17
C TYR A 73 -4.89 -4.66 -4.68
N VAL A 74 -3.71 -5.17 -4.30
CA VAL A 74 -3.27 -5.26 -2.91
C VAL A 74 -1.85 -4.73 -2.79
N VAL A 75 -1.66 -3.77 -1.87
CA VAL A 75 -0.36 -3.25 -1.46
C VAL A 75 -0.16 -3.62 0.00
N ASP A 76 0.81 -4.49 0.28
CA ASP A 76 1.16 -4.88 1.64
C ASP A 76 2.53 -4.30 2.02
N LEU A 77 2.48 -3.33 2.92
CA LEU A 77 3.61 -2.64 3.53
C LEU A 77 3.64 -2.87 5.05
N SER A 78 3.01 -3.95 5.53
CA SER A 78 3.06 -4.32 6.94
C SER A 78 4.48 -4.66 7.41
N ARG A 79 4.74 -4.55 8.73
CA ARG A 79 6.03 -4.89 9.37
C ARG A 79 7.20 -4.05 8.87
N ASN A 80 6.93 -2.77 8.60
CA ASN A 80 7.96 -1.80 8.22
C ASN A 80 8.19 -0.79 9.35
N ARG A 81 8.94 0.27 9.06
CA ARG A 81 9.19 1.39 9.98
C ARG A 81 8.61 2.69 9.42
N ILE A 82 7.44 2.59 8.77
CA ILE A 82 6.75 3.75 8.21
C ILE A 82 6.19 4.58 9.36
N VAL A 83 6.44 5.90 9.33
CA VAL A 83 6.03 6.84 10.40
C VAL A 83 4.85 7.71 9.96
N GLU A 84 4.66 7.91 8.67
CA GLU A 84 3.57 8.72 8.13
C GLU A 84 3.08 8.15 6.79
N VAL A 85 1.80 8.34 6.52
CA VAL A 85 1.22 8.11 5.19
C VAL A 85 1.18 9.46 4.46
N PRO A 86 1.96 9.64 3.38
CA PRO A 86 2.15 10.95 2.75
C PRO A 86 1.00 11.33 1.81
N GLU A 87 0.96 12.59 1.36
CA GLU A 87 -0.10 13.12 0.49
C GLU A 87 -0.27 12.36 -0.83
N GLN A 88 0.82 11.80 -1.37
CA GLN A 88 0.81 11.07 -2.63
C GLN A 88 0.02 9.76 -2.55
N VAL A 89 -0.39 9.31 -1.35
CA VAL A 89 -1.24 8.12 -1.21
C VAL A 89 -2.57 8.26 -1.95
N GLY A 90 -3.08 9.48 -2.17
CA GLY A 90 -4.34 9.71 -2.88
C GLY A 90 -4.34 9.23 -4.34
N GLU A 91 -3.16 9.07 -4.94
CA GLU A 91 -3.01 8.51 -6.29
C GLU A 91 -3.04 6.97 -6.30
N LEU A 92 -3.15 6.33 -5.13
CA LEU A 92 -3.12 4.88 -4.99
C LEU A 92 -4.36 4.24 -5.63
N THR A 93 -4.11 3.44 -6.67
CA THR A 93 -5.16 2.71 -7.41
C THR A 93 -5.46 1.31 -6.85
N ALA A 94 -4.84 0.95 -5.72
CA ALA A 94 -5.04 -0.33 -5.07
C ALA A 94 -6.39 -0.40 -4.33
N THR A 95 -6.95 -1.60 -4.26
CA THR A 95 -8.20 -1.88 -3.54
C THR A 95 -7.96 -2.11 -2.05
N GLU A 96 -6.77 -2.60 -1.71
CA GLU A 96 -6.37 -2.94 -0.36
C GLU A 96 -4.97 -2.40 -0.06
N LEU A 97 -4.85 -1.71 1.07
CA LEU A 97 -3.59 -1.22 1.61
C LEU A 97 -3.41 -1.77 3.04
N ASN A 98 -2.40 -2.61 3.22
CA ASN A 98 -2.03 -3.15 4.51
C ASN A 98 -0.78 -2.43 5.03
N LEU A 99 -0.93 -1.71 6.14
CA LEU A 99 0.12 -0.95 6.82
C LEU A 99 0.29 -1.41 8.29
N ASN A 100 -0.19 -2.62 8.62
CA ASN A 100 -0.10 -3.16 9.97
C ASN A 100 1.34 -3.23 10.50
N GLN A 101 1.53 -3.12 11.82
CA GLN A 101 2.83 -3.30 12.46
C GLN A 101 3.89 -2.33 11.91
N ASN A 102 3.52 -1.05 11.84
CA ASN A 102 4.41 0.06 11.50
C ASN A 102 4.50 1.04 12.69
N GLN A 103 5.04 2.24 12.48
CA GLN A 103 5.15 3.28 13.51
C GLN A 103 4.35 4.52 13.08
N ILE A 104 3.25 4.30 12.36
CA ILE A 104 2.50 5.40 11.72
C ILE A 104 1.82 6.21 12.80
N SER A 105 2.15 7.50 12.87
CA SER A 105 1.52 8.47 13.76
C SER A 105 0.63 9.47 13.02
N LEU A 106 0.77 9.58 11.70
CA LEU A 106 0.05 10.54 10.87
C LEU A 106 -0.46 9.90 9.57
N ILE A 107 -1.71 10.20 9.20
CA ILE A 107 -2.30 9.82 7.93
C ILE A 107 -2.74 11.07 7.20
N SER A 108 -2.27 11.26 5.96
CA SER A 108 -2.73 12.35 5.09
C SER A 108 -4.23 12.24 4.77
N GLU A 109 -4.92 13.38 4.66
CA GLU A 109 -6.33 13.44 4.23
C GLU A 109 -6.56 12.84 2.84
N SER A 110 -5.55 12.90 1.97
CA SER A 110 -5.62 12.39 0.59
C SER A 110 -5.86 10.87 0.52
N ILE A 111 -5.71 10.13 1.62
CA ILE A 111 -6.12 8.72 1.70
C ILE A 111 -7.61 8.52 1.36
N ALA A 112 -8.44 9.55 1.59
CA ALA A 112 -9.85 9.53 1.24
C ALA A 112 -10.09 9.65 -0.27
N ASP A 113 -9.15 10.26 -1.00
CA ASP A 113 -9.23 10.50 -2.44
C ASP A 113 -8.80 9.28 -3.28
N CYS A 114 -8.30 8.22 -2.64
CA CYS A 114 -7.95 6.97 -3.30
C CYS A 114 -9.15 6.41 -4.10
N PRO A 115 -9.05 6.30 -5.44
CA PRO A 115 -10.21 6.01 -6.29
C PRO A 115 -10.75 4.59 -6.15
N ARG A 116 -9.98 3.66 -5.57
CA ARG A 116 -10.32 2.24 -5.50
C ARG A 116 -10.15 1.61 -4.12
N LEU A 117 -9.58 2.33 -3.15
CA LEU A 117 -9.24 1.77 -1.85
C LEU A 117 -10.51 1.46 -1.05
N LYS A 118 -10.71 0.17 -0.75
CA LYS A 118 -11.85 -0.33 0.03
C LYS A 118 -11.41 -0.87 1.39
N VAL A 119 -10.21 -1.43 1.46
CA VAL A 119 -9.66 -2.07 2.66
C VAL A 119 -8.40 -1.34 3.07
N LEU A 120 -8.40 -0.76 4.26
CA LEU A 120 -7.25 -0.11 4.87
C LEU A 120 -6.97 -0.75 6.22
N ARG A 121 -5.80 -1.38 6.36
CA ARG A 121 -5.35 -1.98 7.63
C ARG A 121 -4.21 -1.17 8.22
N LEU A 122 -4.38 -0.74 9.46
CA LEU A 122 -3.46 0.12 10.22
C LEU A 122 -3.31 -0.40 11.66
N GLU A 123 -3.45 -1.70 11.86
CA GLU A 123 -3.36 -2.33 13.18
C GLU A 123 -1.92 -2.23 13.71
N GLU A 124 -1.76 -2.17 15.03
CA GLU A 124 -0.45 -2.09 15.70
C GLU A 124 0.42 -0.94 15.13
N ASN A 125 -0.08 0.29 15.26
CA ASN A 125 0.60 1.52 14.85
C ASN A 125 0.58 2.54 16.00
N CYS A 126 1.03 3.77 15.74
CA CYS A 126 1.12 4.84 16.73
C CYS A 126 0.12 5.98 16.45
N LEU A 127 -1.05 5.66 15.89
CA LEU A 127 -2.06 6.67 15.53
C LEU A 127 -2.74 7.18 16.79
N ASN A 128 -2.90 8.50 16.88
CA ASN A 128 -3.84 9.13 17.79
C ASN A 128 -5.20 9.29 17.10
N LEU A 129 -6.26 9.49 17.88
CA LEU A 129 -7.60 9.70 17.33
C LEU A 129 -7.67 10.87 16.35
N ASP A 130 -6.93 11.96 16.63
CA ASP A 130 -6.88 13.15 15.78
C ASP A 130 -6.14 12.94 14.46
N SER A 131 -5.29 11.91 14.38
CA SER A 131 -4.57 11.54 13.17
C SER A 131 -5.46 10.85 12.13
N ILE A 132 -6.69 10.49 12.49
CA ILE A 132 -7.67 9.91 11.56
C ILE A 132 -8.47 11.03 10.88
N PRO A 133 -8.32 11.21 9.55
CA PRO A 133 -9.03 12.26 8.83
C PRO A 133 -10.54 12.06 8.87
N THR A 134 -11.32 13.12 9.12
CA THR A 134 -12.79 13.07 9.05
C THR A 134 -13.26 12.67 7.65
N ARG A 135 -12.55 13.11 6.60
CA ARG A 135 -12.81 12.69 5.22
C ARG A 135 -12.64 11.19 5.00
N LEU A 136 -11.75 10.51 5.72
CA LEU A 136 -11.61 9.05 5.62
C LEU A 136 -12.88 8.35 6.14
N LEU A 137 -13.50 8.88 7.20
CA LEU A 137 -14.74 8.33 7.76
C LEU A 137 -15.97 8.73 6.93
N GLY A 138 -16.09 10.01 6.55
CA GLY A 138 -17.25 10.52 5.81
C GLY A 138 -17.20 10.28 4.29
N ASN A 139 -16.14 10.74 3.63
CA ASN A 139 -16.10 10.97 2.19
C ASN A 139 -14.99 10.14 1.51
N SER A 140 -15.00 8.83 1.75
CA SER A 140 -14.03 7.89 1.15
C SER A 140 -14.70 6.65 0.58
N HIS A 141 -13.93 5.87 -0.18
CA HIS A 141 -14.33 4.56 -0.69
C HIS A 141 -14.01 3.41 0.30
N VAL A 142 -13.35 3.72 1.41
CA VAL A 142 -12.91 2.73 2.40
C VAL A 142 -14.13 2.22 3.15
N SER A 143 -14.32 0.90 3.10
CA SER A 143 -15.42 0.20 3.76
C SER A 143 -14.94 -0.74 4.86
N LEU A 144 -13.67 -1.14 4.87
CA LEU A 144 -13.06 -1.88 5.96
C LEU A 144 -11.84 -1.10 6.46
N LEU A 145 -11.94 -0.57 7.68
CA LEU A 145 -10.87 0.12 8.36
C LEU A 145 -10.50 -0.67 9.62
N ALA A 146 -9.27 -1.21 9.66
CA ALA A 146 -8.76 -1.93 10.82
C ALA A 146 -7.75 -1.04 11.57
N LEU A 147 -8.05 -0.72 12.83
CA LEU A 147 -7.33 0.28 13.64
C LEU A 147 -6.93 -0.27 15.02
N GLU A 148 -7.07 -1.57 15.26
CA GLU A 148 -6.77 -2.18 16.56
C GLU A 148 -5.29 -2.00 16.95
N GLY A 149 -5.00 -1.77 18.24
CA GLY A 149 -3.63 -1.60 18.71
C GLY A 149 -2.97 -0.26 18.34
N ASN A 150 -3.76 0.81 18.24
CA ASN A 150 -3.27 2.20 18.14
C ASN A 150 -3.35 2.93 19.50
N LEU A 151 -3.00 4.22 19.55
CA LEU A 151 -2.93 5.03 20.78
C LEU A 151 -4.29 5.62 21.20
N PHE A 152 -5.41 5.00 20.81
CA PHE A 152 -6.77 5.40 21.18
C PHE A 152 -7.69 4.18 21.29
N GLU A 153 -8.81 4.32 21.98
CA GLU A 153 -9.82 3.25 22.04
C GLU A 153 -10.75 3.34 20.84
N LEU A 154 -11.10 2.21 20.23
CA LEU A 154 -12.03 2.17 19.09
C LEU A 154 -13.42 2.74 19.41
N LYS A 155 -13.78 2.85 20.69
CA LYS A 155 -15.03 3.48 21.14
C LYS A 155 -15.02 4.99 20.89
N ASP A 156 -13.88 5.64 21.08
CA ASP A 156 -13.73 7.08 20.87
C ASP A 156 -13.91 7.46 19.38
N LEU A 157 -13.73 6.50 18.48
CA LEU A 157 -13.99 6.68 17.06
C LEU A 157 -15.48 6.87 16.74
N GLN A 158 -16.38 6.40 17.61
CA GLN A 158 -17.83 6.46 17.40
C GLN A 158 -18.37 7.88 17.45
N ASP A 159 -17.72 8.75 18.24
CA ASP A 159 -18.10 10.15 18.41
C ASP A 159 -17.54 11.07 17.31
N ARG A 160 -16.75 10.52 16.37
CA ARG A 160 -16.12 11.30 15.29
C ARG A 160 -17.10 11.59 14.17
N GLU A 161 -16.99 12.80 13.63
CA GLU A 161 -17.71 13.21 12.42
C GLU A 161 -17.43 12.24 11.26
N GLY A 162 -18.50 11.79 10.60
CA GLY A 162 -18.43 10.84 9.48
C GLY A 162 -18.38 9.35 9.89
N TYR A 163 -18.31 9.02 11.18
CA TYR A 163 -18.30 7.61 11.63
C TYR A 163 -19.55 6.84 11.19
N GLU A 164 -20.74 7.46 11.26
CA GLU A 164 -21.99 6.84 10.80
C GLU A 164 -21.92 6.46 9.31
N ALA A 165 -21.43 7.38 8.47
CA ALA A 165 -21.25 7.13 7.04
C ALA A 165 -20.27 5.97 6.78
N TYR A 166 -19.18 5.89 7.55
CA TYR A 166 -18.28 4.74 7.51
C TYR A 166 -18.99 3.44 7.89
N MET A 167 -19.77 3.44 8.97
CA MET A 167 -20.49 2.25 9.45
C MET A 167 -21.54 1.75 8.46
N GLU A 168 -22.21 2.65 7.74
CA GLU A 168 -23.08 2.28 6.63
C GLU A 168 -22.31 1.58 5.52
N ARG A 169 -21.15 2.13 5.11
CA ARG A 169 -20.28 1.50 4.09
C ARG A 169 -19.75 0.13 4.53
N TYR A 170 -19.33 0.01 5.79
CA TYR A 170 -18.86 -1.24 6.38
C TYR A 170 -19.97 -2.31 6.37
N THR A 171 -21.16 -1.96 6.84
CA THR A 171 -22.31 -2.88 6.91
C THR A 171 -22.78 -3.31 5.51
N ALA A 172 -22.84 -2.38 4.56
CA ALA A 172 -23.21 -2.66 3.18
C ALA A 172 -22.23 -3.61 2.49
N THR A 173 -20.93 -3.52 2.82
CA THR A 173 -19.90 -4.41 2.28
C THR A 173 -19.96 -5.80 2.94
N LYS A 174 -20.14 -5.85 4.26
CA LYS A 174 -20.26 -7.13 4.99
C LYS A 174 -21.47 -7.96 4.52
N LYS A 175 -22.59 -7.31 4.20
CA LYS A 175 -23.79 -7.95 3.62
C LYS A 175 -23.60 -8.48 2.20
N LYS A 176 -22.55 -8.09 1.48
CA LYS A 176 -22.24 -8.60 0.12
C LYS A 176 -21.27 -9.77 0.14
N MET A 177 -20.66 -10.07 1.29
CA MET A 177 -19.70 -11.17 1.47
C MET A 177 -20.34 -12.44 2.04
N PHE A 178 -21.63 -12.40 2.38
CA PHE A 178 -22.48 -13.52 2.81
C PHE A 178 -23.73 -13.56 1.94
#